data_AF-A0AAV3SBL2-F1
#
_entry.id   AF-A0AAV3SBL2-F1
#
_cell.length_a   1.000
_cell.length_b   1.000
_cell.length_c   1.000
_cell.angle_alpha   90.00
_cell.angle_beta   90.00
_cell.angle_gamma   90.00
#
_symmetry.space_group_name_H-M   'P 1'
#
loop_
_entity.id
_entity.type
_entity.pdbx_description
1 polymer ?
#
loop_
_entity_poly.entity_id
_entity_poly.type
_entity_poly.pdbx_seq_one_letter_code
_entity_poly.pdbx_strand_id
1 'polypeptide(L)'
;MADREFDGHDVLHTLDSHDITYLIPKRKYADDLEGVARVDDHPVADVGVEPDVELGVDGEVSHEVNFMYVPSTEKDGDYAVFLTNRDDVVPEDVRGLCNRYSRRWEIENEYKQIKKFLPTMASTDYRVRCFNFLFGCLLYNVWRLADYLLKLDVGKPIRDEPVLTTGEAIELLACFLVPYG
;
A
#
# COMPACT_ATOMS: atom_id res chain seq x y z
N MET A 1 3.01 -0.15 -6.10
CA MET A 1 2.23 0.84 -5.32
C MET A 1 3.07 1.29 -4.15
N ALA A 2 3.25 2.59 -3.96
CA ALA A 2 4.05 3.15 -2.86
C ALA A 2 3.35 4.37 -2.24
N ASP A 3 3.79 4.82 -1.07
CA ASP A 3 3.19 5.98 -0.41
C ASP A 3 3.54 7.30 -1.11
N ARG A 4 2.86 8.37 -0.72
CA ARG A 4 3.18 9.76 -1.09
C ARG A 4 4.59 10.20 -0.68
N GLU A 5 5.25 9.44 0.21
CA GLU A 5 6.64 9.67 0.59
C GLU A 5 7.63 9.25 -0.51
N PHE A 6 7.18 8.46 -1.48
CA PHE A 6 7.96 8.03 -2.64
C PHE A 6 7.69 8.87 -3.91
N ASP A 7 6.94 9.97 -3.78
CA ASP A 7 6.70 10.99 -4.82
C ASP A 7 7.94 11.88 -5.02
N GLY A 8 9.07 11.27 -5.39
CA GLY A 8 10.33 11.95 -5.70
C GLY A 8 10.76 11.62 -7.12
N HIS A 9 11.17 12.62 -7.91
CA HIS A 9 11.45 12.44 -9.34
C HIS A 9 12.53 11.37 -9.59
N ASP A 10 13.60 11.34 -8.78
CA ASP A 10 14.66 10.31 -8.86
C ASP A 10 14.12 8.90 -8.60
N VAL A 11 13.17 8.77 -7.67
CA VAL A 11 12.53 7.50 -7.33
C VAL A 11 11.69 7.03 -8.51
N LEU A 12 10.89 7.92 -9.08
CA LEU A 12 10.05 7.61 -10.25
C LEU A 12 10.90 7.20 -11.45
N HIS A 13 11.97 7.96 -11.74
CA HIS A 13 12.93 7.63 -12.79
C HIS A 13 13.59 6.26 -12.56
N THR A 14 13.99 5.97 -11.32
CA THR A 14 14.59 4.67 -10.98
C THR A 14 13.60 3.52 -11.18
N LEU A 15 12.34 3.70 -10.78
CA LEU A 15 11.31 2.67 -10.96
C LEU A 15 11.03 2.42 -12.46
N ASP A 16 10.93 3.50 -13.23
CA ASP A 16 10.67 3.42 -14.66
C ASP A 16 11.83 2.79 -15.45
N SER A 17 13.07 3.20 -15.17
CA SER A 17 14.27 2.63 -15.80
C SER A 17 14.49 1.14 -15.50
N HIS A 18 13.82 0.61 -14.49
CA HIS A 18 13.79 -0.80 -14.14
C HIS A 18 12.53 -1.54 -14.61
N ASP A 19 11.69 -0.93 -15.46
CA ASP A 19 10.45 -1.52 -15.98
C ASP A 19 9.47 -1.93 -14.86
N ILE A 20 9.42 -1.13 -13.78
CA ILE A 20 8.54 -1.37 -12.63
C ILE A 20 7.33 -0.44 -12.74
N THR A 21 6.16 -1.01 -13.01
CA THR A 21 4.91 -0.25 -12.98
C THR A 21 4.60 0.25 -11.57
N TYR A 22 4.36 1.54 -11.42
CA TYR A 22 4.04 2.15 -10.14
C TYR A 22 2.68 2.86 -10.12
N LEU A 23 2.17 3.06 -8.91
CA LEU A 23 0.98 3.84 -8.61
C LEU A 23 1.23 4.52 -7.27
N ILE A 24 1.36 5.84 -7.28
CA ILE A 24 1.82 6.65 -6.15
C ILE A 24 0.89 7.87 -6.03
N PRO A 25 0.32 8.16 -4.84
CA PRO A 25 -0.44 9.38 -4.63
C PRO A 25 0.51 10.58 -4.55
N LYS A 26 0.11 11.69 -5.16
CA LYS A 26 0.86 12.95 -5.11
C LYS A 26 0.59 13.73 -3.82
N ARG A 27 1.57 14.51 -3.39
CA ARG A 27 1.34 15.58 -2.42
C ARG A 27 0.57 16.70 -3.14
N LYS A 28 -0.52 17.19 -2.55
CA LYS A 28 -1.33 18.27 -3.16
C LYS A 28 -0.46 19.48 -3.48
N TYR A 29 -0.22 19.75 -4.77
CA TYR A 29 0.40 20.99 -5.21
C TYR A 29 -0.68 21.93 -5.74
N ALA A 30 -0.43 23.24 -5.64
CA ALA A 30 -1.36 24.27 -6.07
C ALA A 30 -1.66 24.22 -7.59
N ASP A 31 -0.79 23.59 -8.38
CA ASP A 31 -0.94 23.43 -9.83
C ASP A 31 -1.87 22.26 -10.22
N ASP A 32 -2.18 21.35 -9.27
CA ASP A 32 -3.15 20.26 -9.48
C ASP A 32 -4.61 20.78 -9.59
N LEU A 33 -4.84 22.06 -9.24
CA LEU A 33 -6.14 22.72 -9.34
C LEU A 33 -6.58 22.93 -10.80
N GLU A 34 -5.65 23.09 -11.75
CA GLU A 34 -6.00 23.24 -13.18
C GLU A 34 -6.41 21.92 -13.82
N GLY A 35 -5.76 20.82 -13.44
CA GLY A 35 -6.15 19.46 -13.88
C GLY A 35 -7.53 19.06 -13.35
N VAL A 36 -7.79 19.34 -12.05
CA VAL A 36 -9.12 19.14 -11.42
C VAL A 36 -10.21 19.95 -12.11
N ALA A 37 -9.93 21.19 -12.53
CA ALA A 37 -10.89 22.04 -13.24
C ALA A 37 -11.28 21.49 -14.64
N ARG A 38 -10.48 20.59 -15.23
CA ARG A 38 -10.80 19.91 -16.51
C ARG A 38 -11.58 18.60 -16.33
N VAL A 39 -11.70 18.09 -15.10
CA VAL A 39 -12.47 16.86 -14.79
C VAL A 39 -13.98 17.10 -14.86
N ASP A 40 -14.42 18.34 -14.63
CA ASP A 40 -15.83 18.74 -14.61
C ASP A 40 -16.58 18.61 -15.96
N ASP A 41 -15.89 18.24 -17.06
CA ASP A 41 -16.48 18.22 -18.41
C ASP A 41 -16.96 16.82 -18.86
N HIS A 42 -16.85 15.76 -18.04
CA HIS A 42 -17.29 14.41 -18.41
C HIS A 42 -18.62 14.00 -17.75
N PRO A 43 -19.71 13.74 -18.52
CA PRO A 43 -21.08 13.62 -17.99
C PRO A 43 -21.39 12.33 -17.20
N VAL A 44 -20.42 11.43 -16.98
CA VAL A 44 -20.67 10.09 -16.39
C VAL A 44 -19.60 9.63 -15.40
N ALA A 45 -18.49 10.37 -15.22
CA ALA A 45 -17.44 9.99 -14.30
C ALA A 45 -16.84 11.22 -13.62
N ASP A 46 -16.98 11.29 -12.29
CA ASP A 46 -16.31 12.28 -11.42
C ASP A 46 -14.78 12.07 -11.35
N VAL A 47 -14.15 11.58 -12.42
CA VAL A 47 -12.79 11.06 -12.44
C VAL A 47 -12.09 11.52 -13.72
N GLY A 48 -10.87 12.03 -13.58
CA GLY A 48 -10.09 12.57 -14.69
C GLY A 48 -8.77 11.85 -14.91
N VAL A 49 -8.28 11.89 -16.15
CA VAL A 49 -6.93 11.44 -16.51
C VAL A 49 -6.26 12.53 -17.33
N GLU A 50 -5.03 12.87 -16.98
CA GLU A 50 -4.12 13.67 -17.78
C GLU A 50 -2.96 12.77 -18.21
N PRO A 51 -3.00 12.24 -19.45
CA PRO A 51 -2.02 11.28 -19.92
C PRO A 51 -0.74 11.92 -20.42
N ASP A 52 0.31 11.10 -20.53
CA ASP A 52 1.57 11.40 -21.23
C ASP A 52 2.27 12.69 -20.77
N VAL A 53 2.23 12.96 -19.46
CA VAL A 53 2.92 14.12 -18.88
C VAL A 53 4.41 13.81 -18.76
N GLU A 54 5.25 14.64 -19.36
CA GLU A 54 6.70 14.50 -19.25
C GLU A 54 7.18 14.79 -17.82
N LEU A 55 7.79 13.79 -17.17
CA LEU A 55 8.46 13.96 -15.89
C LEU A 55 9.96 14.14 -16.13
N GLY A 56 10.55 15.18 -15.53
CA GLY A 56 11.98 15.47 -15.68
C GLY A 56 12.80 15.28 -14.39
N VAL A 57 14.05 14.86 -14.56
CA VAL A 57 15.08 14.82 -13.50
C VAL A 57 16.22 15.74 -13.94
N ASP A 58 16.71 16.60 -13.04
CA ASP A 58 17.79 17.56 -13.31
C ASP A 58 17.59 18.46 -14.56
N GLY A 59 16.33 18.68 -14.97
CA GLY A 59 15.98 19.50 -16.12
C GLY A 59 15.96 18.77 -17.47
N GLU A 60 16.21 17.46 -17.49
CA GLU A 60 16.04 16.60 -18.66
C GLU A 60 14.77 15.74 -18.53
N VAL A 61 14.05 15.53 -19.63
CA VAL A 61 12.89 14.65 -19.67
C VAL A 61 13.36 13.22 -19.42
N SER A 62 12.75 12.58 -18.42
CA SER A 62 13.07 11.23 -17.96
C SER A 62 12.14 10.20 -18.57
N HIS A 63 10.83 10.34 -18.36
CA HIS A 63 9.79 9.46 -18.91
C HIS A 63 8.41 10.13 -18.81
N GLU A 64 7.42 9.57 -19.49
CA GLU A 64 6.03 10.02 -19.47
C GLU A 64 5.25 9.34 -18.33
N VAL A 65 4.32 10.09 -17.74
CA VAL A 65 3.49 9.63 -16.62
C VAL A 65 2.05 10.09 -16.80
N ASN A 66 1.12 9.26 -16.32
CA ASN A 66 -0.30 9.52 -16.34
C ASN A 66 -0.74 10.01 -14.96
N PHE A 67 -1.38 11.18 -14.92
CA PHE A 67 -2.02 11.73 -13.73
C PHE A 67 -3.50 11.30 -13.71
N MET A 68 -3.96 10.92 -12.52
CA MET A 68 -5.33 10.47 -12.29
C MET A 68 -5.94 11.26 -11.14
N TYR A 69 -7.12 11.82 -11.37
CA TYR A 69 -7.87 12.64 -10.42
C TYR A 69 -9.10 11.88 -9.96
N VAL A 70 -9.22 11.63 -8.66
CA VAL A 70 -10.33 10.87 -8.06
C VAL A 70 -10.96 11.65 -6.92
N PRO A 71 -12.28 11.62 -6.72
CA PRO A 71 -12.91 12.30 -5.60
C PRO A 71 -12.34 11.80 -4.28
N SER A 72 -11.97 12.72 -3.41
CA SER A 72 -11.45 12.44 -2.09
C SER A 72 -12.54 11.84 -1.21
N THR A 73 -12.19 10.79 -0.47
CA THR A 73 -13.07 10.23 0.58
C THR A 73 -12.99 11.00 1.89
N GLU A 74 -12.03 11.94 2.04
CA GLU A 74 -11.83 12.71 3.28
C GLU A 74 -12.69 13.97 3.35
N LYS A 75 -12.88 14.64 2.22
CA LYS A 75 -13.66 15.88 2.12
C LYS A 75 -14.48 15.88 0.84
N ASP A 76 -15.77 16.17 0.99
CA ASP A 76 -16.69 16.32 -0.12
C ASP A 76 -16.30 17.53 -0.99
N GLY A 77 -16.28 17.35 -2.31
CA GLY A 77 -15.81 18.34 -3.29
C GLY A 77 -14.29 18.49 -3.43
N ASP A 78 -13.50 17.63 -2.79
CA ASP A 78 -12.04 17.62 -2.88
C ASP A 78 -11.56 16.44 -3.75
N TYR A 79 -10.37 16.52 -4.32
CA TYR A 79 -9.81 15.49 -5.20
C TYR A 79 -8.47 14.96 -4.66
N ALA A 80 -8.24 13.67 -4.85
CA ALA A 80 -6.97 13.00 -4.65
C ALA A 80 -6.31 12.75 -6.01
N VAL A 81 -5.00 13.01 -6.09
CA VAL A 81 -4.20 12.86 -7.30
C VAL A 81 -3.30 11.65 -7.18
N PHE A 82 -3.28 10.81 -8.20
CA PHE A 82 -2.41 9.66 -8.33
C PHE A 82 -1.56 9.75 -9.61
N LEU A 83 -0.38 9.16 -9.57
CA LEU A 83 0.57 9.07 -10.67
C LEU A 83 0.85 7.61 -11.03
N THR A 84 0.95 7.30 -12.32
CA THR A 84 1.36 5.99 -12.82
C THR A 84 2.12 6.10 -14.15
N ASN A 85 3.14 5.26 -14.37
CA ASN A 85 3.84 5.11 -15.66
C ASN A 85 3.22 4.02 -16.55
N ARG A 86 1.97 3.64 -16.29
CA ARG A 86 1.26 2.67 -17.13
C ARG A 86 0.72 3.38 -18.36
N ASP A 87 0.96 2.81 -19.54
CA ASP A 87 0.41 3.30 -20.81
C ASP A 87 -1.12 3.14 -20.89
N ASP A 88 -1.75 3.95 -21.74
CA ASP A 88 -3.16 3.85 -22.14
C ASP A 88 -4.16 3.85 -20.97
N VAL A 89 -3.94 4.67 -19.94
CA VAL A 89 -4.88 4.78 -18.82
C VAL A 89 -6.12 5.58 -19.24
N VAL A 90 -7.27 4.92 -19.23
CA VAL A 90 -8.56 5.57 -19.51
C VAL A 90 -9.34 5.86 -18.22
N PRO A 91 -10.27 6.84 -18.20
CA PRO A 91 -11.05 7.19 -16.99
C PRO A 91 -11.77 6.01 -16.33
N GLU A 92 -12.19 5.01 -17.11
CA GLU A 92 -12.83 3.79 -16.62
C GLU A 92 -11.90 2.92 -15.77
N ASP A 93 -10.59 2.94 -16.04
CA ASP A 93 -9.59 2.15 -15.33
C ASP A 93 -9.22 2.75 -13.97
N VAL A 94 -9.36 4.07 -13.82
CA VAL A 94 -8.85 4.84 -12.68
C VAL A 94 -9.47 4.36 -11.36
N ARG A 95 -10.79 4.17 -11.30
CA ARG A 95 -11.44 3.66 -10.08
C ARG A 95 -10.91 2.28 -9.69
N GLY A 96 -10.65 1.42 -10.69
CA GLY A 96 -10.06 0.10 -10.48
C GLY A 96 -8.62 0.18 -9.97
N LEU A 97 -7.80 1.07 -10.55
CA LEU A 97 -6.42 1.34 -10.13
C LEU A 97 -6.36 1.88 -8.70
N CYS A 98 -7.16 2.91 -8.38
CA CYS A 98 -7.22 3.51 -7.05
C CYS A 98 -7.83 2.57 -6.00
N ASN A 99 -8.80 1.73 -6.37
CA ASN A 99 -9.29 0.69 -5.45
C ASN A 99 -8.28 -0.45 -5.23
N ARG A 100 -7.28 -0.61 -6.11
CA ARG A 100 -6.12 -1.45 -5.78
C ARG A 100 -5.20 -0.74 -4.80
N TYR A 101 -5.07 0.58 -4.88
CA TYR A 101 -4.30 1.38 -3.92
C TYR A 101 -4.88 1.33 -2.50
N SER A 102 -6.21 1.34 -2.34
CA SER A 102 -6.84 1.20 -1.01
C SER A 102 -6.44 -0.10 -0.28
N ARG A 103 -6.02 -1.13 -1.02
CA ARG A 103 -5.45 -2.38 -0.46
C ARG A 103 -4.12 -2.17 0.27
N ARG A 104 -3.45 -1.02 0.11
CA ARG A 104 -2.28 -0.65 0.90
C ARG A 104 -2.57 -0.60 2.40
N TRP A 105 -3.82 -0.30 2.79
CA TRP A 105 -4.27 -0.38 4.18
C TRP A 105 -4.12 -1.80 4.76
N GLU A 106 -4.18 -2.85 3.92
CA GLU A 106 -3.93 -4.22 4.35
C GLU A 106 -2.51 -4.32 4.95
N ILE A 107 -1.49 -3.73 4.31
CA ILE A 107 -0.09 -3.74 4.79
C ILE A 107 0.06 -3.08 6.16
N GLU A 108 -0.62 -1.94 6.40
CA GLU A 108 -0.59 -1.28 7.70
C GLU A 108 -1.24 -2.15 8.80
N ASN A 109 -2.36 -2.79 8.46
CA ASN A 109 -3.02 -3.72 9.36
C ASN A 109 -2.15 -4.95 9.64
N GLU A 110 -1.47 -5.50 8.63
CA GLU A 110 -0.50 -6.58 8.80
C GLU A 110 0.63 -6.17 9.73
N TYR A 111 1.20 -4.97 9.55
CA TYR A 111 2.24 -4.45 10.44
C TYR A 111 1.76 -4.28 11.89
N LYS A 112 0.50 -3.87 12.09
CA LYS A 112 -0.12 -3.85 13.44
C LYS A 112 -0.22 -5.25 14.05
N GLN A 113 -0.45 -6.30 13.26
CA GLN A 113 -0.45 -7.68 13.77
C GLN A 113 0.98 -8.17 14.07
N ILE A 114 1.97 -7.86 13.22
CA ILE A 114 3.38 -8.20 13.47
C ILE A 114 3.83 -7.63 14.83
N LYS A 115 3.43 -6.39 15.15
CA LYS A 115 3.74 -5.77 16.46
C LYS A 115 3.22 -6.56 17.66
N LYS A 116 2.16 -7.36 17.52
CA LYS A 116 1.65 -8.22 18.61
C LYS A 116 2.58 -9.41 18.90
N PHE A 117 3.36 -9.84 17.91
CA PHE A 117 4.39 -10.87 18.07
C PHE A 117 5.72 -10.30 18.59
N LEU A 118 5.88 -8.97 18.62
CA LEU A 118 7.10 -8.35 19.12
C LEU A 118 7.10 -8.31 20.65
N PRO A 119 8.12 -8.87 21.31
CA PRO A 119 8.26 -8.73 22.75
C PRO A 119 8.57 -7.27 23.14
N THR A 120 8.04 -6.84 24.27
CA THR A 120 8.40 -5.54 24.86
C THR A 120 9.84 -5.60 25.37
N MET A 121 10.73 -4.81 24.77
CA MET A 121 12.16 -4.83 25.09
C MET A 121 12.64 -3.47 25.60
N ALA A 122 13.47 -3.49 26.67
CA ALA A 122 14.18 -2.31 27.17
C ALA A 122 15.55 -2.11 26.51
N SER A 123 16.05 -3.10 25.76
CA SER A 123 17.38 -3.06 25.16
C SER A 123 17.48 -2.03 24.00
N THR A 124 18.60 -1.31 23.96
CA THR A 124 18.93 -0.35 22.90
C THR A 124 19.89 -0.92 21.84
N ASP A 125 20.42 -2.13 22.03
CA ASP A 125 21.30 -2.77 21.05
C ASP A 125 20.52 -3.08 19.75
N TYR A 126 20.99 -2.51 18.64
CA TYR A 126 20.33 -2.65 17.34
C TYR A 126 20.24 -4.10 16.88
N ARG A 127 21.18 -4.97 17.25
CA ARG A 127 21.18 -6.40 16.87
C ARG A 127 20.03 -7.13 17.53
N VAL A 128 19.78 -6.82 18.80
CA VAL A 128 18.65 -7.38 19.56
C VAL A 128 17.34 -6.87 18.97
N ARG A 129 17.23 -5.58 18.64
CA ARG A 129 16.02 -5.02 17.99
C ARG A 129 15.76 -5.63 16.61
N CYS A 130 16.80 -5.76 15.80
CA CYS A 130 16.72 -6.37 14.48
C CYS A 130 16.31 -7.84 14.55
N PHE A 131 16.94 -8.62 15.44
CA PHE A 131 16.57 -10.02 15.66
C PHE A 131 15.10 -10.15 16.06
N ASN A 132 14.63 -9.38 17.05
CA ASN A 132 13.24 -9.43 17.49
C ASN A 132 12.26 -9.03 16.39
N PHE A 133 12.62 -8.03 15.58
CA PHE A 133 11.81 -7.62 14.43
C PHE A 133 11.67 -8.76 13.42
N LEU A 134 12.79 -9.35 12.99
CA LEU A 134 12.79 -10.47 12.04
C LEU A 134 12.06 -11.69 12.61
N PHE A 135 12.25 -11.98 13.90
CA PHE A 135 11.56 -13.07 14.59
C PHE A 135 10.04 -12.84 14.66
N GLY A 136 9.60 -11.60 14.97
CA GLY A 136 8.19 -11.24 14.94
C GLY A 136 7.57 -11.39 13.54
N CYS A 137 8.29 -10.98 12.48
CA CYS A 137 7.87 -11.21 11.10
C CYS A 137 7.75 -12.71 10.77
N LEU A 138 8.68 -13.54 11.24
CA LEU A 138 8.62 -14.99 11.05
C LEU A 138 7.40 -15.59 11.74
N LEU A 139 7.14 -15.25 13.01
CA LEU A 139 5.97 -15.73 13.75
C LEU A 139 4.66 -15.32 13.09
N TYR A 140 4.58 -14.06 12.62
CA TYR A 140 3.45 -13.59 11.84
C TYR A 140 3.23 -14.42 10.57
N ASN A 141 4.28 -14.72 9.81
CA ASN A 141 4.18 -15.52 8.59
C ASN A 141 3.72 -16.96 8.88
N VAL A 142 4.22 -17.57 9.96
CA VAL A 142 3.78 -18.90 10.41
C VAL A 142 2.30 -18.90 10.79
N TRP A 143 1.87 -17.90 11.58
CA TRP A 143 0.47 -17.73 11.94
C TRP A 143 -0.41 -17.53 10.70
N ARG A 144 0.01 -16.68 9.76
CA ARG A 144 -0.76 -16.38 8.55
C ARG A 144 -0.92 -17.61 7.66
N LEU A 145 0.13 -18.41 7.53
CA LEU A 145 0.08 -19.69 6.82
C LEU A 145 -0.89 -20.66 7.51
N ALA A 146 -0.83 -20.78 8.83
CA ALA A 146 -1.75 -21.64 9.58
C ALA A 146 -3.22 -21.20 9.42
N ASP A 147 -3.49 -19.89 9.50
CA ASP A 147 -4.82 -19.31 9.24
C ASP A 147 -5.33 -19.63 7.82
N TYR A 148 -4.47 -19.52 6.81
CA TYR A 148 -4.82 -19.87 5.43
C TYR A 148 -5.15 -21.35 5.26
N LEU A 149 -4.38 -22.24 5.88
CA LEU A 149 -4.66 -23.67 5.84
C LEU A 149 -5.99 -24.00 6.51
N LEU A 150 -6.29 -23.39 7.66
CA LEU A 150 -7.57 -23.55 8.35
C LEU A 150 -8.75 -23.04 7.51
N LYS A 151 -8.59 -21.88 6.86
CA LYS A 151 -9.61 -21.32 5.96
C LYS A 151 -9.93 -22.25 4.79
N LEU A 152 -8.90 -22.85 4.19
CA LEU A 152 -9.08 -23.83 3.12
C LEU A 152 -9.86 -25.06 3.61
N ASP A 153 -9.58 -25.53 4.82
CA ASP A 153 -10.26 -26.68 5.42
C ASP A 153 -11.74 -26.40 5.72
N VAL A 154 -12.06 -25.21 6.25
CA VAL A 154 -13.44 -24.81 6.56
C VAL A 154 -14.19 -24.16 5.39
N GLY A 155 -13.58 -24.10 4.20
CA GLY A 155 -14.18 -23.50 3.00
C GLY A 155 -14.41 -21.99 3.08
N LYS A 156 -13.66 -21.26 3.92
CA LYS A 156 -13.77 -19.81 4.08
C LYS A 156 -12.85 -19.09 3.08
N PRO A 157 -13.27 -17.97 2.46
CA PRO A 157 -12.40 -17.16 1.62
C PRO A 157 -11.11 -16.72 2.35
N ILE A 158 -9.97 -16.78 1.65
CA ILE A 158 -8.65 -16.42 2.19
C ILE A 158 -8.63 -14.99 2.78
N ARG A 159 -9.36 -14.08 2.13
CA ARG A 159 -9.38 -12.64 2.45
C ARG A 159 -10.30 -12.28 3.61
N ASP A 160 -11.11 -13.22 4.09
CA ASP A 160 -11.95 -12.96 5.24
C ASP A 160 -11.12 -12.84 6.52
N GLU A 161 -11.79 -12.43 7.59
CA GLU A 161 -11.21 -12.42 8.94
C GLU A 161 -10.58 -13.77 9.29
N PRO A 162 -9.45 -13.76 10.01
CA PRO A 162 -8.76 -14.97 10.40
C PRO A 162 -9.68 -15.90 11.20
N VAL A 163 -9.58 -17.21 10.93
CA VAL A 163 -10.22 -18.26 11.72
C VAL A 163 -9.46 -18.48 13.02
N LEU A 164 -8.13 -18.46 12.95
CA LEU A 164 -7.25 -18.45 14.11
C LEU A 164 -6.77 -17.02 14.32
N THR A 165 -7.22 -16.36 15.39
CA THR A 165 -6.79 -14.99 15.68
C THR A 165 -5.33 -14.95 16.11
N THR A 166 -4.71 -13.78 15.96
CA THR A 166 -3.33 -13.56 16.42
C THR A 166 -3.17 -13.82 17.93
N GLY A 167 -4.19 -13.52 18.73
CA GLY A 167 -4.17 -13.75 20.18
C GLY A 167 -4.12 -15.25 20.52
N GLU A 168 -5.02 -16.03 19.93
CA GLU A 168 -5.05 -17.49 20.12
C GLU A 168 -3.75 -18.16 19.67
N ALA A 169 -3.16 -17.69 18.57
CA ALA A 169 -1.87 -18.19 18.10
C ALA A 169 -0.74 -17.92 19.10
N ILE A 170 -0.71 -16.74 19.72
CA ILE A 170 0.27 -16.39 20.75
C ILE A 170 0.06 -17.24 22.01
N GLU A 171 -1.19 -17.47 22.43
CA GLU A 171 -1.51 -18.35 23.55
C GLU A 171 -1.06 -19.79 23.30
N LEU A 172 -1.33 -20.33 22.12
CA LEU A 172 -0.85 -21.65 21.71
C LEU A 172 0.68 -21.73 21.73
N LEU A 173 1.36 -20.74 21.16
CA LEU A 173 2.83 -20.66 21.19
C LEU A 173 3.35 -20.61 22.63
N ALA A 174 2.71 -19.84 23.52
CA ALA A 174 3.09 -19.78 24.93
C ALA A 174 2.97 -21.14 25.60
N CYS A 175 1.92 -21.92 25.32
CA CYS A 175 1.78 -23.28 25.85
C CYS A 175 2.90 -24.23 25.40
N PHE A 176 3.45 -24.07 24.19
CA PHE A 176 4.55 -24.90 23.70
C PHE A 176 5.94 -24.41 24.13
N LEU A 177 6.10 -23.10 24.28
CA LEU A 177 7.40 -22.47 24.54
C LEU A 177 7.69 -22.23 26.02
N VAL A 178 6.68 -22.19 26.88
CA VAL A 178 6.87 -22.17 28.33
C VAL A 178 6.87 -23.63 28.80
N PRO A 179 8.04 -24.21 29.13
CA PRO A 179 8.06 -25.54 29.71
C PRO A 179 7.31 -25.47 31.03
N TYR A 180 6.44 -26.47 31.28
CA TYR A 180 5.80 -26.68 32.58
C TYR A 180 6.87 -26.52 33.68
N GLY A 181 6.80 -25.40 34.40
CA GLY A 181 7.60 -25.10 35.58
C GLY A 181 6.70 -25.13 36.81
#